data_AF-A0A819CZ06-F1
#
_entry.id   AF-A0A819CZ06-F1
#
_cell.length_a   1.000
_cell.length_b   1.000
_cell.length_c   1.000
_cell.angle_alpha   90.00
_cell.angle_beta   90.00
_cell.angle_gamma   90.00
#
_symmetry.space_group_name_H-M   'P 1'
#
loop_
_entity.id
_entity.type
_entity.pdbx_description
1 polymer ?
#
loop_
_entity_poly.entity_id
_entity_poly.type
_entity_poly.pdbx_seq_one_letter_code
_entity_poly.pdbx_strand_id
1 'polypeptide(L)'
;MKAITDSTGRTVEQLKSDYKSKGDLGLVAESQQRKSDIIKSLLVSCQSHESRYLVRSLIGKLRIGLAEQSMVVALAHSCIRSQYSNLKETTLKERLDNGTLAVKDAFCQCSFYDILVDVLINKGGIEKLKHLCKATPGIPMLAHPSKGIDEILKRCG
;
A
#
# COMPACT_ATOMS: atom_id res chain seq x y z
N MET A 1 0.90 28.01 25.35
CA MET A 1 1.48 27.11 24.31
C MET A 1 2.46 26.09 24.89
N LYS A 2 3.41 26.47 25.75
CA LYS A 2 4.40 25.55 26.35
C LYS A 2 3.77 24.34 27.09
N ALA A 3 2.75 24.60 27.92
CA ALA A 3 2.00 23.52 28.60
C ALA A 3 1.26 22.56 27.63
N ILE A 4 0.92 23.02 26.42
CA ILE A 4 0.23 22.19 25.41
C ILE A 4 1.25 21.38 24.62
N THR A 5 2.44 21.93 24.35
CA THR A 5 3.53 21.15 23.73
C THR A 5 4.00 20.03 24.64
N ASP A 6 4.09 20.30 25.95
CA ASP A 6 4.55 19.31 26.93
C ASP A 6 3.51 18.20 27.13
N SER A 7 2.22 18.53 27.13
CA SER A 7 1.13 17.55 27.31
C SER A 7 0.79 16.76 26.04
N THR A 8 1.00 17.33 24.84
CA THR A 8 0.68 16.67 23.56
C THR A 8 1.90 16.06 22.84
N GLY A 9 3.12 16.24 23.38
CA GLY A 9 4.36 15.71 22.80
C GLY A 9 4.72 16.30 21.43
N ARG A 10 4.20 17.50 21.10
CA ARG A 10 4.38 18.16 19.80
C ARG A 10 5.42 19.28 19.85
N THR A 11 6.03 19.57 18.70
CA THR A 11 6.91 20.73 18.58
C THR A 11 6.11 22.03 18.56
N VAL A 12 6.74 23.13 19.00
CA VAL A 12 6.11 24.47 19.01
C VAL A 12 5.74 24.92 17.59
N GLU A 13 6.51 24.50 16.58
CA GLU A 13 6.28 24.81 15.17
C GLU A 13 5.00 24.15 14.64
N GLN A 14 4.82 22.86 14.92
CA GLN A 14 3.61 22.11 14.56
C GLN A 14 2.37 22.67 15.26
N LEU A 15 2.50 23.08 16.53
CA LEU A 15 1.39 23.71 17.25
C LEU A 15 0.98 25.05 16.62
N LYS A 16 1.95 25.84 16.14
CA LYS A 16 1.69 27.13 15.47
C LYS A 16 1.02 26.93 14.11
N SER A 17 1.41 25.93 13.32
CA SER A 17 0.74 25.62 12.05
C SER A 17 -0.70 25.15 12.27
N ASP A 18 -0.91 24.29 13.27
CA ASP A 18 -2.23 23.77 13.62
C ASP A 18 -3.14 24.87 14.17
N TYR A 19 -2.60 25.78 14.98
CA TYR A 19 -3.33 26.97 15.44
C TYR A 19 -3.69 27.90 14.27
N LYS A 20 -2.79 28.09 13.30
CA LYS A 20 -3.07 28.93 12.11
C LYS A 20 -4.20 28.36 11.25
N SER A 21 -4.35 27.04 11.17
CA SER A 21 -5.42 26.39 10.42
C SER A 21 -6.74 26.29 11.17
N LYS A 22 -6.71 25.97 12.48
CA LYS A 22 -7.91 25.73 13.28
C LYS A 22 -8.41 26.94 14.07
N GLY A 23 -7.59 27.96 14.30
CA GLY A 23 -7.93 29.17 15.02
C GLY A 23 -8.06 29.05 16.54
N ASP A 24 -8.10 27.83 17.10
CA ASP A 24 -8.27 27.57 18.53
C ASP A 24 -7.30 26.48 19.05
N LEU A 25 -6.55 26.82 20.10
CA LEU A 25 -5.63 25.92 20.79
C LEU A 25 -6.37 24.79 21.55
N GLY A 26 -7.59 25.03 22.03
CA GLY A 26 -8.42 24.04 22.71
C GLY A 26 -8.81 22.90 21.77
N LEU A 27 -9.32 23.22 20.59
CA LEU A 27 -9.64 22.22 19.55
C LEU A 27 -8.40 21.45 19.07
N VAL A 28 -7.23 22.11 19.00
CA VAL A 28 -5.96 21.46 18.64
C VAL A 28 -5.52 20.47 19.73
N ALA A 29 -5.69 20.81 21.01
CA ALA A 29 -5.39 19.92 22.13
C ALA A 29 -6.37 18.74 22.21
N GLU A 30 -7.67 19.02 22.12
CA GLU A 30 -8.73 18.00 22.19
C GLU A 30 -8.61 16.98 21.05
N SER A 31 -8.37 17.43 19.81
CA SER A 31 -8.18 16.52 18.68
C SER A 31 -6.98 15.58 18.86
N GLN A 32 -5.98 16.00 19.65
CA GLN A 32 -4.81 15.18 19.94
C GLN A 32 -5.08 14.20 21.07
N GLN A 33 -5.80 14.64 22.10
CA GLN A 33 -6.25 13.78 23.18
C GLN A 33 -7.11 12.64 22.64
N ARG A 34 -8.08 12.96 21.77
CA ARG A 34 -8.94 11.95 21.11
C ARG A 34 -8.13 10.90 20.33
N LYS A 35 -7.10 11.32 19.58
CA LYS A 35 -6.21 10.38 18.87
C LYS A 35 -5.48 9.45 19.86
N SER A 36 -4.92 10.02 20.92
CA SER A 36 -4.23 9.26 21.96
C SER A 36 -5.15 8.25 22.65
N ASP A 37 -6.40 8.62 22.92
CA ASP A 37 -7.34 7.74 23.60
C ASP A 37 -7.81 6.59 22.71
N ILE A 38 -8.01 6.83 21.41
CA ILE A 38 -8.28 5.76 20.42
C ILE A 38 -7.09 4.80 20.33
N ILE A 39 -5.85 5.32 20.26
CA ILE A 39 -4.64 4.49 20.20
C ILE A 39 -4.49 3.65 21.47
N LYS A 40 -4.73 4.23 22.64
CA LYS A 40 -4.72 3.47 23.92
C LYS A 40 -5.76 2.37 23.90
N SER A 41 -7.00 2.67 23.47
CA SER A 41 -8.07 1.68 23.39
C SER A 41 -7.72 0.52 22.46
N LEU A 42 -7.18 0.82 21.28
CA LEU A 42 -6.69 -0.20 20.34
C LEU A 42 -5.57 -1.05 20.95
N LEU A 43 -4.58 -0.41 21.58
CA LEU A 43 -3.45 -1.12 22.21
C LEU A 43 -3.89 -2.04 23.35
N VAL A 44 -4.90 -1.65 24.13
CA VAL A 44 -5.48 -2.50 25.19
C VAL A 44 -6.22 -3.69 24.60
N SER A 45 -6.87 -3.54 23.44
CA SER A 45 -7.57 -4.63 22.75
C SER A 45 -6.66 -5.59 21.98
N CYS A 46 -5.44 -5.17 21.65
CA CYS A 46 -4.51 -5.96 20.83
C CYS A 46 -4.03 -7.22 21.55
N GLN A 47 -3.94 -8.32 20.79
CA GLN A 47 -3.36 -9.58 21.26
C GLN A 47 -1.91 -9.73 20.78
N SER A 48 -1.01 -10.10 21.69
CA SER A 48 0.38 -10.50 21.43
C SER A 48 1.11 -9.65 20.36
N HIS A 49 1.12 -10.11 19.11
CA HIS A 49 1.88 -9.54 18.01
C HIS A 49 1.18 -8.40 17.27
N GLU A 50 -0.12 -8.18 17.47
CA GLU A 50 -0.90 -7.13 16.82
C GLU A 50 -0.41 -5.74 17.21
N SER A 51 -0.09 -5.55 18.49
CA SER A 51 0.43 -4.30 19.05
C SER A 51 1.68 -3.83 18.29
N ARG A 52 2.56 -4.77 17.91
CA ARG A 52 3.78 -4.49 17.14
C ARG A 52 3.45 -3.92 15.76
N TYR A 53 2.51 -4.52 15.04
CA TYR A 53 2.13 -4.06 13.71
C TYR A 53 1.34 -2.75 13.78
N LEU A 54 0.45 -2.61 14.75
CA LEU A 54 -0.30 -1.38 14.99
C LEU A 54 0.64 -0.19 15.22
N VAL A 55 1.60 -0.31 16.16
CA VAL A 55 2.57 0.76 16.46
C VAL A 55 3.40 1.09 15.22
N ARG A 56 3.85 0.09 14.46
CA ARG A 56 4.62 0.31 13.22
C ARG A 56 3.82 0.96 12.11
N SER A 57 2.53 0.66 11.99
CA SER A 57 1.60 1.31 11.09
C SER A 57 1.40 2.78 11.47
N LEU A 58 1.22 3.09 12.76
CA LEU A 58 1.09 4.47 13.26
C LEU A 58 2.35 5.31 13.03
N ILE A 59 3.54 4.69 13.10
CA ILE A 59 4.81 5.35 12.78
C ILE A 59 4.98 5.56 11.25
N GLY A 60 4.18 4.89 10.42
CA GLY A 60 4.30 4.91 8.96
C GLY A 60 5.46 4.06 8.43
N LYS A 61 6.03 3.17 9.25
CA LYS A 61 7.18 2.32 8.90
C LYS A 61 6.92 0.88 9.32
N LEU A 62 6.14 0.15 8.53
CA LEU A 62 5.74 -1.23 8.83
C LEU A 62 6.93 -2.22 8.89
N ARG A 63 7.96 -2.02 8.03
CA ARG A 63 9.21 -2.81 7.99
C ARG A 63 9.00 -4.34 7.94
N ILE A 64 8.03 -4.80 7.14
CA ILE A 64 7.75 -6.23 6.93
C ILE A 64 8.62 -6.87 5.84
N GLY A 65 9.41 -6.09 5.10
CA GLY A 65 10.23 -6.58 3.99
C GLY A 65 9.42 -6.95 2.74
N LEU A 66 8.10 -6.68 2.75
CA LEU A 66 7.21 -6.85 1.61
C LEU A 66 6.93 -5.50 0.97
N ALA A 67 6.99 -5.46 -0.36
CA ALA A 67 6.69 -4.29 -1.16
C ALA A 67 5.39 -4.48 -1.95
N GLU A 68 4.95 -3.42 -2.59
CA GLU A 68 3.72 -3.39 -3.38
C GLU A 68 3.64 -4.50 -4.43
N GLN A 69 4.74 -4.73 -5.16
CA GLN A 69 4.83 -5.77 -6.18
C GLN A 69 4.57 -7.18 -5.61
N SER A 70 4.99 -7.44 -4.37
CA SER A 70 4.72 -8.72 -3.69
C SER A 70 3.22 -8.88 -3.38
N MET A 71 2.52 -7.78 -3.07
CA MET A 71 1.08 -7.81 -2.83
C MET A 71 0.31 -8.15 -4.10
N VAL A 72 0.66 -7.52 -5.23
CA VAL A 72 0.04 -7.79 -6.54
C VAL A 72 0.24 -9.26 -6.96
N VAL A 73 1.44 -9.80 -6.77
CA VAL A 73 1.75 -11.21 -7.04
C VAL A 73 0.92 -12.14 -6.15
N ALA A 74 0.82 -11.85 -4.86
CA ALA A 74 0.04 -12.65 -3.92
C ALA A 74 -1.47 -12.68 -4.28
N LEU A 75 -2.02 -11.54 -4.71
CA LEU A 75 -3.41 -11.45 -5.19
C LEU A 75 -3.64 -12.30 -6.45
N ALA A 76 -2.74 -12.22 -7.42
CA ALA A 76 -2.85 -13.04 -8.63
C ALA A 76 -2.82 -14.54 -8.29
N HIS A 77 -1.87 -14.96 -7.44
CA HIS A 77 -1.77 -16.34 -7.01
C HIS A 77 -3.00 -16.81 -6.23
N SER A 78 -3.54 -16.02 -5.31
CA SER A 78 -4.72 -16.41 -4.52
C SER A 78 -5.95 -16.62 -5.41
N CYS A 79 -6.20 -15.73 -6.37
CA CYS A 79 -7.30 -15.87 -7.33
C CYS A 79 -7.16 -17.14 -8.18
N ILE A 80 -5.98 -17.42 -8.71
CA ILE A 80 -5.74 -18.61 -9.56
C ILE A 80 -5.83 -19.88 -8.73
N ARG A 81 -5.20 -19.91 -7.55
CA ARG A 81 -5.21 -21.07 -6.66
C ARG A 81 -6.62 -21.41 -6.19
N SER A 82 -7.47 -20.39 -5.98
CA SER A 82 -8.88 -20.58 -5.63
C SER A 82 -9.70 -21.21 -6.76
N GLN A 83 -9.37 -20.93 -8.02
CA GLN A 83 -10.10 -21.47 -9.18
C GLN A 83 -9.60 -22.86 -9.60
N TYR A 84 -8.33 -23.17 -9.33
CA TYR A 84 -7.64 -24.36 -9.83
C TYR A 84 -6.96 -25.11 -8.69
N SER A 85 -7.75 -25.76 -7.83
CA SER A 85 -7.24 -26.53 -6.68
C SER A 85 -6.62 -27.88 -7.07
N ASN A 86 -7.02 -28.48 -8.20
CA ASN A 86 -6.69 -29.87 -8.57
C ASN A 86 -5.79 -30.02 -9.82
N LEU A 87 -5.01 -29.00 -10.19
CA LEU A 87 -4.11 -29.06 -11.34
C LEU A 87 -2.76 -29.69 -11.01
N LYS A 88 -2.12 -30.30 -12.02
CA LYS A 88 -0.73 -30.78 -11.91
C LYS A 88 0.21 -29.60 -11.66
N GLU A 89 1.22 -29.82 -10.83
CA GLU A 89 2.11 -28.76 -10.34
C GLU A 89 2.86 -28.01 -11.46
N THR A 90 3.24 -28.71 -12.54
CA THR A 90 3.92 -28.12 -13.70
C THR A 90 3.01 -27.14 -14.44
N THR A 91 1.81 -27.58 -14.83
CA THR A 91 0.81 -26.75 -15.50
C THR A 91 0.32 -25.59 -14.62
N LEU A 92 0.35 -25.78 -13.29
CA LEU A 92 -0.05 -24.75 -12.35
C LEU A 92 0.97 -23.61 -12.28
N LYS A 93 2.28 -23.91 -12.26
CA LYS A 93 3.35 -22.90 -12.27
C LYS A 93 3.24 -21.99 -13.49
N GLU A 94 3.10 -22.57 -14.68
CA GLU A 94 2.92 -21.80 -15.93
C GLU A 94 1.68 -20.90 -15.89
N ARG A 95 0.56 -21.39 -15.34
CA ARG A 95 -0.67 -20.60 -15.23
C ARG A 95 -0.53 -19.47 -14.21
N LEU A 96 0.15 -19.74 -13.10
CA LEU A 96 0.46 -18.74 -12.08
C LEU A 96 1.33 -17.64 -12.67
N ASP A 97 2.38 -17.97 -13.41
CA ASP A 97 3.27 -16.98 -14.03
C ASP A 97 2.51 -16.10 -15.04
N ASN A 98 1.74 -16.73 -15.94
CA ASN A 98 0.91 -16.00 -16.92
C ASN A 98 -0.12 -15.09 -16.26
N GLY A 99 -0.79 -15.57 -15.20
CA GLY A 99 -1.77 -14.79 -14.47
C GLY A 99 -1.15 -13.64 -13.67
N THR A 100 0.03 -13.84 -13.08
CA THR A 100 0.76 -12.75 -12.39
C THR A 100 1.17 -11.65 -13.35
N LEU A 101 1.60 -12.01 -14.57
CA LEU A 101 1.96 -11.04 -15.60
C LEU A 101 0.74 -10.22 -16.01
N ALA A 102 -0.40 -10.86 -16.27
CA ALA A 102 -1.63 -10.16 -16.64
C ALA A 102 -2.11 -9.18 -15.55
N VAL A 103 -2.02 -9.56 -14.27
CA VAL A 103 -2.42 -8.70 -13.15
C VAL A 103 -1.42 -7.56 -12.95
N LYS A 104 -0.12 -7.80 -13.10
CA LYS A 104 0.91 -6.74 -13.08
C LYS A 104 0.69 -5.73 -14.19
N ASP A 105 0.44 -6.18 -15.41
CA ASP A 105 0.19 -5.29 -16.55
C ASP A 105 -1.05 -4.42 -16.31
N ALA A 106 -2.12 -5.01 -15.78
CA ALA A 106 -3.33 -4.28 -15.43
C ALA A 106 -3.10 -3.26 -14.31
N PHE A 107 -2.28 -3.61 -13.30
CA PHE A 107 -1.90 -2.70 -12.23
C PHE A 107 -1.05 -1.52 -12.73
N CYS A 108 -0.12 -1.78 -13.66
CA CYS A 108 0.67 -0.73 -14.32
C CYS A 108 -0.20 0.24 -15.12
N GLN A 109 -1.32 -0.24 -15.68
CA GLN A 109 -2.28 0.60 -16.40
C GLN A 109 -3.23 1.34 -15.45
N CYS A 110 -3.59 0.71 -14.32
CA CYS A 110 -4.53 1.25 -13.35
C CYS A 110 -4.03 0.98 -11.92
N SER A 111 -3.39 1.98 -11.32
CA SER A 111 -2.81 1.92 -9.97
C SER A 111 -3.87 2.10 -8.86
N PHE A 112 -5.03 1.43 -8.98
CA PHE A 112 -6.12 1.47 -8.01
C PHE A 112 -6.56 0.07 -7.60
N TYR A 113 -6.28 -0.31 -6.34
CA TYR A 113 -6.62 -1.63 -5.81
C TYR A 113 -8.12 -1.89 -5.75
N ASP A 114 -8.93 -0.88 -5.43
CA ASP A 114 -10.39 -1.05 -5.30
C ASP A 114 -11.00 -1.56 -6.61
N ILE A 115 -10.58 -0.98 -7.74
CA ILE A 115 -11.03 -1.39 -9.08
C ILE A 115 -10.45 -2.77 -9.42
N LEU A 116 -9.16 -2.99 -9.16
CA LEU A 116 -8.48 -4.25 -9.48
C LEU A 116 -9.12 -5.44 -8.75
N VAL A 117 -9.34 -5.30 -7.44
CA VAL A 117 -9.93 -6.34 -6.59
C VAL A 117 -11.39 -6.60 -6.95
N ASP A 118 -12.17 -5.55 -7.22
CA ASP A 118 -13.56 -5.69 -7.67
C ASP A 118 -13.65 -6.43 -9.02
N VAL A 119 -12.73 -6.16 -9.95
CA VAL A 119 -12.66 -6.88 -11.22
C VAL A 119 -12.31 -8.36 -11.02
N LEU A 120 -11.32 -8.64 -10.16
CA LEU A 120 -10.85 -10.00 -9.87
C LEU A 120 -11.92 -10.86 -9.20
N ILE A 121 -12.68 -10.30 -8.26
CA ILE A 121 -13.67 -11.06 -7.46
C ILE A 121 -15.05 -11.07 -8.15
N ASN A 122 -15.57 -9.91 -8.58
CA ASN A 122 -16.98 -9.78 -8.94
C ASN A 122 -17.23 -9.82 -10.45
N LYS A 123 -16.33 -9.25 -11.28
CA LYS A 123 -16.65 -8.97 -12.70
C LYS A 123 -16.19 -10.02 -13.69
N GLY A 124 -15.36 -10.97 -13.28
CA GLY A 124 -15.02 -12.17 -14.07
C GLY A 124 -13.54 -12.52 -14.16
N GLY A 125 -12.76 -12.21 -13.12
CA GLY A 125 -11.41 -12.76 -12.95
C GLY A 125 -10.39 -12.26 -13.98
N ILE A 126 -9.36 -13.07 -14.21
CA ILE A 126 -8.13 -12.67 -14.93
C ILE A 126 -8.38 -12.29 -16.39
N GLU A 127 -9.37 -12.91 -17.04
CA GLU A 127 -9.63 -12.73 -18.47
C GLU A 127 -10.20 -11.36 -18.81
N LYS A 128 -10.96 -10.75 -17.90
CA LYS A 128 -11.61 -9.45 -18.13
C LYS A 128 -10.79 -8.23 -17.69
N LEU A 129 -9.59 -8.42 -17.10
CA LEU A 129 -8.74 -7.29 -16.68
C LEU A 129 -8.40 -6.36 -17.84
N LYS A 130 -8.05 -6.89 -19.01
CA LYS A 130 -7.64 -6.08 -20.17
C LYS A 130 -8.72 -5.09 -20.62
N HIS A 131 -10.00 -5.44 -20.44
CA HIS A 131 -11.11 -4.60 -20.87
C HIS A 131 -11.49 -3.55 -19.83
N LEU A 132 -11.36 -3.88 -18.55
CA LEU A 132 -11.85 -3.06 -17.44
C LEU A 132 -10.76 -2.17 -16.81
N CYS A 133 -9.51 -2.63 -16.80
CA CYS A 133 -8.35 -1.87 -16.34
C CYS A 133 -7.76 -1.11 -17.53
N LYS A 134 -8.29 0.07 -17.84
CA LYS A 134 -7.74 0.95 -18.87
C LYS A 134 -6.63 1.83 -18.31
N ALA A 135 -5.68 2.20 -19.18
CA ALA A 135 -4.59 3.11 -18.84
C ALA A 135 -5.12 4.44 -18.30
N THR A 136 -4.78 4.76 -17.05
CA THR A 136 -5.13 6.04 -16.43
C THR A 136 -3.99 7.01 -16.61
N PRO A 137 -4.22 8.20 -17.21
CA PRO A 137 -3.19 9.23 -17.34
C PRO A 137 -2.64 9.62 -15.97
N GLY A 138 -1.32 9.78 -15.86
CA GLY A 138 -0.64 10.24 -14.65
C GLY A 138 0.25 9.22 -13.95
N ILE A 139 0.32 7.98 -14.44
CA ILE A 139 1.28 6.96 -13.96
C ILE A 139 2.52 6.98 -14.87
N PRO A 140 3.69 7.47 -14.40
CA PRO A 140 4.89 7.54 -15.22
C PRO A 140 5.66 6.21 -15.22
N MET A 141 6.44 5.96 -16.27
CA MET A 141 7.48 4.92 -16.24
C MET A 141 8.71 5.41 -15.46
N LEU A 142 9.31 4.52 -14.68
CA LEU A 142 10.53 4.79 -13.91
C LEU A 142 11.77 4.37 -14.70
N ALA A 143 12.84 5.17 -14.62
CA ALA A 143 14.10 4.86 -15.26
C ALA A 143 15.06 4.11 -14.31
N HIS A 144 15.86 3.20 -14.86
CA HIS A 144 16.98 2.62 -14.13
C HIS A 144 18.21 3.54 -14.23
N PRO A 145 18.93 3.81 -13.13
CA PRO A 145 20.15 4.60 -13.21
C PRO A 145 21.23 3.84 -13.98
N SER A 146 21.92 4.54 -14.89
CA SER A 146 23.07 4.02 -15.64
C SER A 146 24.32 4.82 -15.30
N LYS A 147 25.46 4.15 -15.14
CA LYS A 147 26.74 4.77 -14.75
C LYS A 147 27.61 5.21 -15.94
N GLY A 148 27.22 4.84 -17.17
CA GLY A 148 27.97 5.21 -18.37
C GLY A 148 27.33 4.73 -19.66
N ILE A 149 27.90 5.17 -20.78
CA ILE A 149 27.42 4.87 -22.14
C ILE A 149 27.56 3.38 -22.45
N ASP A 150 28.64 2.74 -22.00
CA ASP A 150 28.87 1.30 -22.21
C ASP A 150 27.78 0.42 -21.56
N GLU A 151 27.26 0.85 -20.40
CA GLU A 151 26.16 0.15 -19.71
C GLU A 151 24.83 0.31 -20.46
N ILE A 152 24.62 1.47 -21.07
CA ILE A 152 23.44 1.73 -21.91
C ILE A 152 23.52 0.90 -23.19
N LEU A 153 24.68 0.89 -23.88
CA LEU A 153 24.86 0.11 -25.11
C LEU A 153 24.67 -1.39 -24.86
N LYS A 154 25.13 -1.94 -23.73
CA LYS A 154 24.89 -3.35 -23.37
C LYS A 154 23.42 -3.69 -23.08
N ARG A 155 22.61 -2.69 -22.70
CA ARG A 155 21.19 -2.89 -22.36
C ARG A 155 20.27 -2.64 -23.54
N CYS A 156 20.62 -1.71 -24.42
CA CYS A 156 19.77 -1.23 -25.51
C CYS A 156 20.24 -1.65 -26.91
N GLY A 157 21.49 -2.06 -27.06
CA GLY A 157 22.07 -2.60 -28.30
C GLY A 157 22.26 -4.10 -28.22
#